data_AF-A0A316LA98-F1
#
_entry.id   AF-A0A316LA98-F1
#
_cell.length_a   1.000
_cell.length_b   1.000
_cell.length_c   1.000
_cell.angle_alpha   90.00
_cell.angle_beta   90.00
_cell.angle_gamma   90.00
#
_symmetry.space_group_name_H-M   'P 1'
#
loop_
_entity.id
_entity.type
_entity.pdbx_description
1 polymer ?
#
loop_
_entity_poly.entity_id
_entity_poly.type
_entity_poly.pdbx_seq_one_letter_code
_entity_poly.pdbx_strand_id
1 'polypeptide(L)'
;MQRSGVLYRVHLLRQHRHQGLGPYHSRLYAAYHRGDGLRQLFGAVKNINWNANRSPNCEKMCYNNGYPILGTRLGPGSASAAGTAPALDGHSICNDWMVFMKIEVYASNTHVSKKDMDGKVVVAVDTLRAATTIITALHNGCAQIIPVEDVEKAMELAANMQLNNAVLGGERNAKKLPGFDFGNSPLEYVPEAIADKTLILSTTNGTATIARAADAKRLYIGALINATALVEELVRLGEDFTILCSGTHGKFSTDDILTAGCFIHLIRQRKVPLELDDLGRVAEDLYNRAKKGVPKALQGSAHFERLMSLGLAQDLDYCLTQDITDVIPVFRDGRIVLQ
;
A
#
# COMPACT_ATOMS: atom_id res chain seq x y z
N MET A 1 -21.09 7.79 19.25
CA MET A 1 -19.63 8.02 19.23
C MET A 1 -18.85 7.37 20.41
N GLN A 2 -19.33 6.27 21.02
CA GLN A 2 -18.55 5.52 22.05
C GLN A 2 -18.95 4.02 22.08
N ARG A 3 -18.75 3.29 20.99
CA ARG A 3 -18.97 1.82 20.96
C ARG A 3 -17.78 0.99 20.46
N SER A 4 -16.73 1.62 19.96
CA SER A 4 -15.58 0.95 19.35
C SER A 4 -14.51 0.49 20.35
N GLY A 5 -14.42 1.11 21.53
CA GLY A 5 -13.35 0.82 22.51
C GLY A 5 -13.53 -0.47 23.33
N VAL A 6 -14.74 -1.02 23.41
CA VAL A 6 -15.03 -2.18 24.28
C VAL A 6 -14.69 -3.51 23.60
N LEU A 7 -14.89 -3.60 22.28
CA LEU A 7 -14.58 -4.81 21.50
C LEU A 7 -13.07 -5.09 21.43
N TYR A 8 -12.23 -4.05 21.43
CA TYR A 8 -10.78 -4.18 21.33
C TYR A 8 -10.13 -4.78 22.59
N ARG A 9 -10.68 -4.50 23.77
CA ARG A 9 -10.14 -5.01 25.05
C ARG A 9 -10.39 -6.51 25.26
N VAL A 10 -11.43 -7.08 24.66
CA VAL A 10 -11.72 -8.53 24.73
C VAL A 10 -10.76 -9.32 23.82
N HIS A 11 -10.27 -8.71 22.73
CA HIS A 11 -9.34 -9.37 21.81
C HIS A 11 -7.94 -9.56 22.40
N LEU A 12 -7.45 -8.58 23.17
CA LEU A 12 -6.21 -8.68 23.94
C LEU A 12 -6.24 -9.83 24.96
N LEU A 13 -7.38 -10.08 25.61
CA LEU A 13 -7.52 -11.19 26.54
C LEU A 13 -7.49 -12.58 25.86
N ARG A 14 -7.85 -12.67 24.57
CA ARG A 14 -7.78 -13.94 23.82
C ARG A 14 -6.36 -14.34 23.44
N GLN A 15 -5.45 -13.38 23.22
CA GLN A 15 -4.05 -13.67 22.85
C GLN A 15 -3.17 -14.07 24.04
N HIS A 16 -3.56 -13.78 25.28
CA HIS A 16 -2.81 -14.13 26.49
C HIS A 16 -3.12 -15.53 27.06
N ARG A 17 -3.64 -16.47 26.26
CA ARG A 17 -3.95 -17.86 26.70
C ARG A 17 -2.75 -18.65 27.26
N HIS A 18 -1.52 -18.17 27.11
CA HIS A 18 -0.32 -18.91 27.51
C HIS A 18 0.49 -18.33 28.66
N GLN A 19 0.00 -17.32 29.39
CA GLN A 19 0.73 -16.79 30.55
C GLN A 19 -0.17 -16.58 31.78
N GLY A 20 -0.34 -17.65 32.56
CA GLY A 20 -0.42 -17.59 34.03
C GLY A 20 -1.56 -16.84 34.74
N LEU A 21 -2.61 -16.36 34.07
CA LEU A 21 -3.72 -15.65 34.72
C LEU A 21 -4.93 -16.56 34.98
N GLY A 22 -4.74 -17.55 35.85
CA GLY A 22 -5.70 -18.63 36.15
C GLY A 22 -6.99 -18.27 36.92
N PRO A 23 -7.02 -17.35 37.90
CA PRO A 23 -8.24 -17.14 38.70
C PRO A 23 -9.11 -15.94 38.30
N TYR A 24 -8.59 -14.99 37.51
CA TYR A 24 -9.28 -13.72 37.20
C TYR A 24 -10.15 -13.79 35.94
N HIS A 25 -9.89 -14.75 35.07
CA HIS A 25 -10.63 -14.97 33.82
C HIS A 25 -12.07 -15.42 34.05
N SER A 26 -12.32 -16.27 35.05
CA SER A 26 -13.64 -16.89 35.29
C SER A 26 -14.67 -15.90 35.84
N ARG A 27 -14.27 -14.92 36.65
CA ARG A 27 -15.18 -13.94 37.26
C ARG A 27 -15.65 -12.86 36.28
N LEU A 28 -14.79 -12.39 35.39
CA LEU A 28 -15.14 -11.40 34.37
C LEU A 28 -16.04 -11.98 33.27
N TYR A 29 -15.80 -13.24 32.88
CA TYR A 29 -16.63 -13.94 31.90
C TYR A 29 -18.04 -14.24 32.44
N ALA A 30 -18.16 -14.63 33.71
CA ALA A 30 -19.44 -14.93 34.34
C ALA A 30 -20.32 -13.69 34.63
N ALA A 31 -19.72 -12.50 34.72
CA ALA A 31 -20.45 -11.23 34.87
C ALA A 31 -21.01 -10.74 33.54
N TYR A 32 -20.28 -10.91 32.44
CA TYR A 32 -20.72 -10.53 31.09
C TYR A 32 -21.92 -11.35 30.62
N HIS A 33 -21.96 -12.66 30.89
CA HIS A 33 -23.04 -13.55 30.47
C HIS A 33 -24.34 -13.42 31.30
N ARG A 34 -24.31 -12.75 32.46
CA ARG A 34 -25.51 -12.55 33.30
C ARG A 34 -26.25 -11.23 33.03
N GLY A 35 -25.74 -10.38 32.13
CA GLY A 35 -26.42 -9.14 31.76
C GLY A 35 -26.33 -8.03 32.81
N ASP A 36 -25.44 -8.15 33.80
CA ASP A 36 -25.26 -7.13 34.83
C ASP A 36 -24.59 -5.88 34.22
N GLY A 37 -25.30 -4.76 34.22
CA GLY A 37 -24.88 -3.51 33.58
C GLY A 37 -23.54 -2.96 34.11
N LEU A 38 -22.85 -2.23 33.21
CA LEU A 38 -21.49 -1.65 33.31
C LEU A 38 -21.07 -1.02 34.66
N ARG A 39 -22.00 -0.63 35.54
CA ARG A 39 -21.67 -0.02 36.84
C ARG A 39 -21.00 -0.98 37.84
N GLN A 40 -21.27 -2.28 37.80
CA GLN A 40 -20.63 -3.24 38.72
C GLN A 40 -19.18 -3.60 38.31
N LEU A 41 -18.87 -3.57 37.01
CA LEU A 41 -17.52 -3.82 36.47
C LEU A 41 -16.50 -2.77 36.95
N PHE A 42 -16.90 -1.50 37.09
CA PHE A 42 -16.03 -0.44 37.60
C PHE A 42 -15.77 -0.53 39.11
N GLY A 43 -16.68 -1.13 39.89
CA GLY A 43 -16.51 -1.32 41.33
C GLY A 43 -15.45 -2.36 41.67
N ALA A 44 -15.32 -3.43 40.88
CA ALA A 44 -14.35 -4.50 41.10
C ALA A 44 -12.90 -4.10 40.80
N VAL A 45 -12.69 -3.13 39.90
CA VAL A 45 -11.34 -2.65 39.53
C VAL A 45 -10.76 -1.69 40.56
N LYS A 46 -11.59 -0.98 41.33
CA LYS A 46 -11.12 -0.02 42.36
C LYS A 46 -10.51 -0.66 43.61
N ASN A 47 -10.72 -1.95 43.85
CA ASN A 47 -10.22 -2.67 45.03
C ASN A 47 -9.03 -3.59 44.74
N ILE A 48 -8.39 -3.49 43.58
CA ILE A 48 -7.13 -4.19 43.31
C ILE A 48 -6.00 -3.38 43.93
N ASN A 49 -5.61 -3.77 45.14
CA ASN A 49 -4.48 -3.20 45.87
C ASN A 49 -3.17 -3.56 45.14
N TRP A 50 -2.61 -2.62 44.38
CA TRP A 50 -1.35 -2.77 43.63
C TRP A 50 -0.10 -2.67 44.53
N ASN A 51 -0.20 -3.14 45.77
CA ASN A 51 0.91 -3.24 46.72
C ASN A 51 1.13 -4.70 47.09
N ALA A 52 1.68 -5.49 46.16
CA ALA A 52 2.29 -6.78 46.49
C ALA A 52 3.41 -7.10 45.50
N ASN A 53 4.64 -7.08 46.02
CA ASN A 53 5.90 -7.54 45.43
C ASN A 53 6.46 -6.79 44.20
N ARG A 54 7.32 -5.82 44.50
CA ARG A 54 8.46 -5.46 43.65
C ARG A 54 9.29 -6.72 43.37
N SER A 55 9.24 -7.22 42.13
CA SER A 55 10.24 -8.14 41.60
C SER A 55 11.26 -7.34 40.77
N PRO A 56 12.58 -7.49 40.97
CA PRO A 56 13.61 -6.71 40.27
C PRO A 56 13.71 -6.93 38.75
N ASN A 57 12.82 -7.73 38.15
CA ASN A 57 12.97 -8.20 36.77
C ASN A 57 12.18 -7.40 35.71
N CYS A 58 11.34 -6.42 36.10
CA CYS A 58 10.60 -5.63 35.10
C CYS A 58 11.47 -4.59 34.38
N GLU A 59 12.55 -4.09 34.98
CA GLU A 59 13.43 -3.11 34.33
C GLU A 59 14.28 -3.70 33.19
N LYS A 60 14.45 -5.03 33.14
CA LYS A 60 15.27 -5.68 32.10
C LYS A 60 14.53 -5.96 30.79
N MET A 61 13.19 -5.92 30.75
CA MET A 61 12.45 -6.23 29.51
C MET A 61 12.41 -5.08 28.51
N CYS A 62 12.58 -3.82 28.95
CA CYS A 62 12.55 -2.66 28.06
C CYS A 62 13.86 -2.43 27.29
N TYR A 63 14.97 -3.02 27.73
CA TYR A 63 16.28 -2.81 27.10
C TYR A 63 16.58 -3.74 25.91
N ASN A 64 15.78 -4.79 25.67
CA ASN A 64 16.12 -5.84 24.69
C ASN A 64 15.42 -5.77 23.33
N ASN A 65 14.58 -4.77 23.06
CA ASN A 65 13.77 -4.73 21.82
C ASN A 65 14.11 -3.61 20.82
N GLY A 66 15.31 -3.03 20.88
CA GLY A 66 15.94 -2.37 19.72
C GLY A 66 15.14 -1.28 18.97
N TYR A 67 14.20 -0.60 19.62
CA TYR A 67 13.48 0.53 19.00
C TYR A 67 14.35 1.79 19.07
N PRO A 68 14.69 2.43 17.95
CA PRO A 68 15.37 3.72 17.98
C PRO A 68 14.40 4.79 18.48
N ILE A 69 14.73 5.40 19.62
CA ILE A 69 14.07 6.62 20.11
C ILE A 69 14.64 7.79 19.31
N LEU A 70 13.84 8.41 18.44
CA LEU A 70 14.16 9.72 17.86
C LEU A 70 14.03 10.78 18.96
N GLY A 71 15.13 11.01 19.67
CA GLY A 71 15.22 12.00 20.75
C GLY A 71 15.24 13.42 20.22
N THR A 72 14.31 14.25 20.72
CA THR A 72 14.36 15.71 20.62
C THR A 72 15.57 16.24 21.40
N ARG A 73 16.43 17.02 20.74
CA ARG A 73 17.52 17.79 21.36
C ARG A 73 16.93 18.79 22.37
N LEU A 74 17.29 18.67 23.64
CA LEU A 74 17.25 19.78 24.59
C LEU A 74 18.70 20.13 24.96
N GLY A 75 19.07 21.38 24.67
CA GLY A 75 20.41 21.92 24.93
C GLY A 75 20.70 22.12 26.43
N PRO A 76 21.98 22.32 26.79
CA PRO A 76 22.47 22.17 28.17
C PRO A 76 22.11 23.38 29.04
N GLY A 77 21.72 23.07 30.28
CA GLY A 77 21.26 24.03 31.28
C GLY A 77 22.34 24.89 31.92
N SER A 78 21.87 25.83 32.74
CA SER A 78 22.63 26.39 33.87
C SER A 78 22.04 25.81 35.15
N ALA A 79 22.92 25.24 35.96
CA ALA A 79 22.60 24.63 37.23
C ALA A 79 22.61 25.69 38.35
N SER A 80 21.62 25.66 39.25
CA SER A 80 21.86 25.76 40.69
C SER A 80 20.56 25.61 41.49
N ALA A 81 20.74 25.09 42.71
CA ALA A 81 19.92 25.24 43.91
C ALA A 81 19.10 24.01 44.34
N ALA A 82 19.40 23.61 45.57
CA ALA A 82 18.77 22.57 46.35
C ALA A 82 17.24 22.76 46.42
N GLY A 83 16.52 21.69 46.13
CA GLY A 83 15.08 21.60 46.27
C GLY A 83 14.68 20.13 46.22
N THR A 84 13.92 19.71 47.22
CA THR A 84 13.23 18.42 47.33
C THR A 84 12.86 17.81 45.98
N ALA A 85 13.24 16.54 45.75
CA ALA A 85 12.82 15.77 44.59
C ALA A 85 11.28 15.87 44.46
N PRO A 86 10.74 16.31 43.30
CA PRO A 86 9.31 16.31 43.13
C PRO A 86 8.86 14.85 43.13
N ALA A 87 7.83 14.56 43.92
CA ALA A 87 7.09 13.32 43.81
C ALA A 87 6.70 13.17 42.34
N LEU A 88 7.11 12.07 41.72
CA LEU A 88 6.61 11.70 40.40
C LEU A 88 5.14 11.36 40.57
N ASP A 89 4.29 12.36 40.37
CA ASP A 89 2.84 12.19 40.28
C ASP A 89 2.57 11.11 39.22
N GLY A 90 2.02 9.99 39.68
CA GLY A 90 1.85 8.76 38.92
C GLY A 90 0.77 8.83 37.83
N HIS A 91 0.66 9.95 37.11
CA HIS A 91 -0.34 10.20 36.07
C HIS A 91 0.28 10.78 34.78
N SER A 92 1.41 10.22 34.34
CA SER A 92 1.81 10.34 32.93
C SER A 92 1.95 8.94 32.35
N ILE A 93 0.81 8.27 32.20
CA ILE A 93 0.72 7.24 31.16
C ILE A 93 0.70 8.05 29.87
N CYS A 94 1.87 8.24 29.25
CA CYS A 94 1.93 8.57 27.84
C CYS A 94 1.05 7.53 27.15
N ASN A 95 -0.13 7.93 26.68
CA ASN A 95 -0.88 7.13 25.73
C ASN A 95 -0.01 7.12 24.47
N ASP A 96 0.92 6.17 24.39
CA ASP A 96 1.57 5.82 23.15
C ASP A 96 0.48 5.20 22.27
N TRP A 97 -0.29 6.07 21.62
CA TRP A 97 -1.22 5.66 20.58
C TRP A 97 -0.36 5.07 19.47
N MET A 98 -0.43 3.76 19.31
CA MET A 98 0.21 3.07 18.20
C MET A 98 -0.34 3.68 16.92
N VAL A 99 0.51 4.43 16.20
CA VAL A 99 0.15 5.01 14.90
C VAL A 99 0.20 3.89 13.89
N PHE A 100 -0.92 3.66 13.21
CA PHE A 100 -1.02 2.69 12.13
C PHE A 100 -0.94 3.42 10.80
N MET A 101 -0.21 2.85 9.85
CA MET A 101 -0.33 3.25 8.45
C MET A 101 -1.63 2.67 7.90
N LYS A 102 -2.53 3.54 7.44
CA LYS A 102 -3.80 3.14 6.84
C LYS A 102 -3.62 2.91 5.34
N ILE A 103 -4.12 1.76 4.88
CA ILE A 103 -4.14 1.40 3.45
C ILE A 103 -5.57 1.14 3.03
N GLU A 104 -6.04 1.90 2.05
CA GLU A 104 -7.35 1.71 1.39
C GLU A 104 -7.13 1.11 -0.01
N VAL A 105 -7.96 0.15 -0.41
CA VAL A 105 -7.87 -0.49 -1.72
C VAL A 105 -9.16 -0.24 -2.50
N TYR A 106 -9.02 0.30 -3.71
CA TYR A 106 -10.11 0.43 -4.68
C TYR A 106 -9.93 -0.63 -5.76
N ALA A 107 -10.97 -1.43 -5.99
CA ALA A 107 -10.92 -2.59 -6.87
C ALA A 107 -10.86 -2.25 -8.37
N SER A 108 -11.26 -1.04 -8.73
CA SER A 108 -11.32 -0.54 -10.11
C SER A 108 -11.44 0.99 -10.10
N ASN A 109 -11.07 1.64 -11.19
CA ASN A 109 -11.15 3.10 -11.33
C ASN A 109 -12.57 3.69 -11.55
N THR A 110 -13.60 2.85 -11.69
CA THR A 110 -14.95 3.29 -12.10
C THR A 110 -15.79 3.94 -11.01
N HIS A 111 -15.63 3.51 -9.76
CA HIS A 111 -16.42 3.99 -8.63
C HIS A 111 -15.60 4.93 -7.73
N VAL A 112 -14.68 5.67 -8.35
CA VAL A 112 -13.76 6.57 -7.67
C VAL A 112 -14.06 8.01 -8.07
N SER A 113 -14.24 8.86 -7.07
CA SER A 113 -14.41 10.30 -7.23
C SER A 113 -13.08 11.02 -7.03
N LYS A 114 -12.97 12.25 -7.53
CA LYS A 114 -11.78 13.10 -7.31
C LYS A 114 -11.47 13.27 -5.82
N LYS A 115 -12.50 13.38 -4.97
CA LYS A 115 -12.36 13.51 -3.51
C LYS A 115 -11.72 12.29 -2.86
N ASP A 116 -11.84 11.11 -3.47
CA ASP A 116 -11.24 9.89 -2.93
C ASP A 116 -9.71 9.88 -3.08
N MET A 117 -9.17 10.63 -4.04
CA MET A 117 -7.73 10.67 -4.35
C MET A 117 -7.06 11.98 -3.90
N ASP A 118 -7.81 13.08 -3.89
CA ASP A 118 -7.31 14.42 -3.59
C ASP A 118 -6.56 14.47 -2.24
N GLY A 119 -5.35 15.03 -2.27
CA GLY A 119 -4.49 15.16 -1.09
C GLY A 119 -3.89 13.86 -0.55
N LYS A 120 -4.18 12.69 -1.14
CA LYS A 120 -3.64 11.38 -0.70
C LYS A 120 -2.37 10.97 -1.42
N VAL A 121 -1.60 10.07 -0.82
CA VAL A 121 -0.63 9.25 -1.58
C VAL A 121 -1.40 8.12 -2.25
N VAL A 122 -1.22 7.96 -3.56
CA VAL A 122 -1.93 6.97 -4.37
C VAL A 122 -0.92 6.11 -5.13
N VAL A 123 -1.20 4.81 -5.21
CA VAL A 123 -0.49 3.86 -6.07
C VAL A 123 -1.48 3.37 -7.13
N ALA A 124 -1.27 3.75 -8.39
CA ALA A 124 -2.03 3.21 -9.52
C ALA A 124 -1.46 1.85 -9.93
N VAL A 125 -2.34 0.86 -10.04
CA VAL A 125 -2.02 -0.52 -10.40
C VAL A 125 -2.78 -0.93 -11.67
N ASP A 126 -2.05 -1.42 -12.66
CA ASP A 126 -2.56 -2.05 -13.89
C ASP A 126 -1.52 -3.11 -14.28
N THR A 127 -1.56 -4.25 -13.61
CA THR A 127 -0.48 -5.25 -13.66
C THR A 127 -0.34 -5.83 -15.06
N LEU A 128 -1.47 -6.15 -15.68
CA LEU A 128 -1.58 -6.65 -17.04
C LEU A 128 -2.30 -5.57 -17.87
N ARG A 129 -1.63 -4.63 -18.52
CA ARG A 129 -0.17 -4.50 -18.67
C ARG A 129 0.30 -3.06 -18.43
N ALA A 130 -0.60 -2.08 -18.30
CA ALA A 130 -0.21 -0.68 -18.52
C ALA A 130 0.83 -0.18 -17.50
N ALA A 131 0.69 -0.50 -16.21
CA ALA A 131 1.67 -0.12 -15.20
C ALA A 131 3.01 -0.80 -15.44
N THR A 132 3.00 -2.10 -15.76
CA THR A 132 4.22 -2.86 -16.10
C THR A 132 4.92 -2.29 -17.33
N THR A 133 4.18 -1.89 -18.37
CA THR A 133 4.70 -1.22 -19.56
C THR A 133 5.35 0.12 -19.23
N ILE A 134 4.68 0.96 -18.42
CA ILE A 134 5.20 2.25 -17.96
C ILE A 134 6.53 2.08 -17.22
N ILE A 135 6.56 1.17 -16.24
CA ILE A 135 7.74 0.89 -15.43
C ILE A 135 8.88 0.38 -16.32
N THR A 136 8.59 -0.55 -17.24
CA THR A 136 9.60 -1.13 -18.15
C THR A 136 10.19 -0.09 -19.09
N ALA A 137 9.36 0.76 -19.71
CA ALA A 137 9.84 1.81 -20.59
C ALA A 137 10.77 2.78 -19.85
N LEU A 138 10.41 3.22 -18.63
CA LEU A 138 11.26 4.10 -17.82
C LEU A 138 12.53 3.41 -17.33
N HIS A 139 12.45 2.13 -16.94
CA HIS A 139 13.64 1.33 -16.60
C HIS A 139 14.63 1.26 -17.77
N ASN A 140 14.12 1.16 -19.01
CA ASN A 140 14.91 1.10 -20.22
C ASN A 140 15.31 2.47 -20.80
N GLY A 141 15.22 3.53 -19.99
CA GLY A 141 15.76 4.86 -20.34
C GLY A 141 14.78 5.79 -21.06
N CYS A 142 13.49 5.49 -21.10
CA CYS A 142 12.48 6.46 -21.54
C CYS A 142 12.59 7.76 -20.73
N ALA A 143 12.66 8.90 -21.40
CA ALA A 143 12.87 10.19 -20.73
C ALA A 143 11.66 10.59 -19.87
N GLN A 144 10.46 10.35 -20.41
CA GLN A 144 9.19 10.63 -19.73
C GLN A 144 8.04 9.98 -20.50
N ILE A 145 6.93 9.73 -19.80
CA ILE A 145 5.71 9.18 -20.39
C ILE A 145 4.56 10.17 -20.21
N ILE A 146 3.80 10.41 -21.27
CA ILE A 146 2.59 11.25 -21.24
C ILE A 146 1.37 10.34 -21.40
N PRO A 147 0.65 10.02 -20.31
CA PRO A 147 -0.54 9.20 -20.38
C PRO A 147 -1.71 10.01 -20.93
N VAL A 148 -2.40 9.47 -21.93
CA VAL A 148 -3.57 10.09 -22.55
C VAL A 148 -4.70 9.09 -22.77
N GLU A 149 -5.91 9.47 -22.36
CA GLU A 149 -7.10 8.62 -22.53
C GLU A 149 -7.53 8.53 -24.00
N ASP A 150 -7.43 9.64 -24.73
CA ASP A 150 -7.94 9.81 -26.09
C ASP A 150 -6.84 9.57 -27.15
N VAL A 151 -7.17 8.81 -28.20
CA VAL A 151 -6.19 8.39 -29.23
C VAL A 151 -5.89 9.55 -30.18
N GLU A 152 -6.90 10.32 -30.54
CA GLU A 152 -6.80 11.49 -31.38
C GLU A 152 -5.89 12.53 -30.73
N LYS A 153 -6.10 12.80 -29.44
CA LYS A 153 -5.22 13.65 -28.63
C LYS A 153 -3.79 13.12 -28.56
N ALA A 154 -3.60 11.80 -28.49
CA ALA A 154 -2.26 11.20 -28.51
C ALA A 154 -1.53 11.53 -29.82
N MET A 155 -2.21 11.34 -30.96
CA MET A 155 -1.66 11.63 -32.28
C MET A 155 -1.41 13.13 -32.48
N GLU A 156 -2.33 14.00 -32.02
CA GLU A 156 -2.16 15.44 -32.04
C GLU A 156 -0.93 15.88 -31.23
N LEU A 157 -0.75 15.34 -30.03
CA LEU A 157 0.43 15.64 -29.21
C LEU A 157 1.71 15.20 -29.89
N ALA A 158 1.75 14.00 -30.47
CA ALA A 158 2.91 13.50 -31.21
C ALA A 158 3.25 14.41 -32.41
N ALA A 159 2.24 14.83 -33.17
CA ALA A 159 2.41 15.71 -34.32
C ALA A 159 2.85 17.14 -33.92
N ASN A 160 2.23 17.71 -32.89
CA ASN A 160 2.51 19.07 -32.42
C ASN A 160 3.85 19.18 -31.71
N MET A 161 4.33 18.10 -31.12
CA MET A 161 5.52 18.18 -30.29
C MET A 161 6.77 18.63 -31.06
N GLN A 162 6.85 18.53 -32.40
CA GLN A 162 8.07 18.88 -33.17
C GLN A 162 9.37 18.26 -32.58
N LEU A 163 9.23 17.30 -31.65
CA LEU A 163 10.29 16.70 -30.89
C LEU A 163 10.67 15.46 -31.67
N ASN A 164 11.87 15.46 -32.23
CA ASN A 164 12.44 14.35 -33.00
C ASN A 164 12.59 13.03 -32.20
N ASN A 165 11.93 12.88 -31.05
CA ASN A 165 12.03 11.73 -30.16
C ASN A 165 10.71 11.39 -29.45
N ALA A 166 9.54 11.86 -29.91
CA ALA A 166 8.25 11.38 -29.42
C ALA A 166 7.86 10.07 -30.12
N VAL A 167 7.33 9.11 -29.37
CA VAL A 167 6.81 7.84 -29.90
C VAL A 167 5.44 7.54 -29.29
N LEU A 168 4.61 6.84 -30.05
CA LEU A 168 3.26 6.45 -29.67
C LEU A 168 3.23 4.99 -29.21
N GLY A 169 2.74 4.76 -28.00
CA GLY A 169 2.51 3.43 -27.46
C GLY A 169 1.07 3.29 -27.01
N GLY A 170 0.51 2.08 -27.09
CA GLY A 170 -0.85 1.89 -26.60
C GLY A 170 -1.61 0.74 -27.19
N GLU A 171 -2.82 0.55 -26.67
CA GLU A 171 -3.70 -0.53 -27.09
C GLU A 171 -5.17 -0.17 -27.01
N ARG A 172 -5.98 -0.89 -27.80
CA ARG A 172 -7.39 -1.14 -27.52
C ARG A 172 -7.66 -2.62 -27.67
N ASN A 173 -8.38 -3.22 -26.74
CA ASN A 173 -8.68 -4.67 -26.73
C ASN A 173 -7.42 -5.56 -26.79
N ALA A 174 -6.36 -5.11 -26.13
CA ALA A 174 -5.00 -5.68 -26.06
C ALA A 174 -4.23 -5.70 -27.39
N LYS A 175 -4.70 -5.00 -28.42
CA LYS A 175 -4.04 -4.87 -29.72
C LYS A 175 -3.47 -3.46 -29.91
N LYS A 176 -2.30 -3.39 -30.55
CA LYS A 176 -1.69 -2.12 -30.96
C LYS A 176 -2.63 -1.31 -31.85
N LEU A 177 -2.66 0.00 -31.63
CA LEU A 177 -3.45 0.94 -32.41
C LEU A 177 -2.82 1.19 -33.79
N PRO A 178 -3.61 1.34 -34.87
CA PRO A 178 -3.09 1.77 -36.16
C PRO A 178 -2.35 3.10 -36.06
N GLY A 179 -1.17 3.21 -36.68
CA GLY A 179 -0.34 4.42 -36.63
C GLY A 179 0.50 4.58 -35.36
N PHE A 180 0.39 3.68 -34.38
CA PHE A 180 1.26 3.68 -33.19
C PHE A 180 2.54 2.87 -33.42
N ASP A 181 3.64 3.36 -32.86
CA ASP A 181 4.95 2.72 -32.91
C ASP A 181 4.91 1.39 -32.14
N PHE A 182 4.38 1.41 -30.91
CA PHE A 182 4.36 0.28 -29.98
C PHE A 182 2.95 -0.07 -29.48
N GLY A 183 2.77 -1.34 -29.11
CA GLY A 183 1.59 -1.83 -28.41
C GLY A 183 1.64 -1.52 -26.92
N ASN A 184 0.99 -2.38 -26.12
CA ASN A 184 1.07 -2.35 -24.65
C ASN A 184 1.76 -3.61 -24.11
N SER A 185 2.59 -4.27 -24.91
CA SER A 185 3.49 -5.31 -24.40
C SER A 185 4.74 -4.63 -23.80
N PRO A 186 5.10 -4.90 -22.54
CA PRO A 186 6.34 -4.37 -21.96
C PRO A 186 7.59 -4.79 -22.75
N LEU A 187 7.54 -5.94 -23.43
CA LEU A 187 8.65 -6.50 -24.21
C LEU A 187 8.96 -5.69 -25.48
N GLU A 188 8.05 -4.84 -25.93
CA GLU A 188 8.29 -3.93 -27.07
C GLU A 188 9.20 -2.75 -26.70
N TYR A 189 9.32 -2.42 -25.41
CA TYR A 189 9.98 -1.21 -24.92
C TYR A 189 11.44 -1.45 -24.55
N VAL A 190 12.23 -2.05 -25.45
CA VAL A 190 13.67 -2.28 -25.27
C VAL A 190 14.47 -0.97 -25.30
N PRO A 191 15.67 -0.90 -24.68
CA PRO A 191 16.47 0.33 -24.63
C PRO A 191 16.70 0.98 -25.98
N GLU A 192 17.01 0.21 -27.02
CA GLU A 192 17.27 0.72 -28.37
C GLU A 192 16.03 1.38 -29.00
N ALA A 193 14.85 0.98 -28.56
CA ALA A 193 13.58 1.49 -29.07
C ALA A 193 13.10 2.73 -28.31
N ILE A 194 13.41 2.86 -27.01
CA ILE A 194 12.76 3.83 -26.11
C ILE A 194 13.70 4.81 -25.39
N ALA A 195 15.00 4.56 -25.36
CA ALA A 195 15.94 5.42 -24.63
C ALA A 195 15.89 6.89 -25.12
N ASP A 196 15.89 7.83 -24.16
CA ASP A 196 15.82 9.27 -24.36
C ASP A 196 14.56 9.77 -25.09
N LYS A 197 13.58 8.89 -25.34
CA LYS A 197 12.33 9.22 -26.03
C LYS A 197 11.27 9.70 -25.06
N THR A 198 10.33 10.50 -25.56
CA THR A 198 9.06 10.77 -24.88
C THR A 198 8.01 9.81 -25.39
N LEU A 199 7.48 8.96 -24.51
CA LEU A 199 6.41 8.04 -24.87
C LEU A 199 5.04 8.68 -24.60
N ILE A 200 4.22 8.82 -25.63
CA ILE A 200 2.81 9.16 -25.47
C ILE A 200 2.04 7.84 -25.42
N LEU A 201 1.47 7.52 -24.26
CA LEU A 201 0.85 6.22 -23.98
C LEU A 201 -0.67 6.35 -23.90
N SER A 202 -1.41 5.55 -24.67
CA SER A 202 -2.88 5.44 -24.57
C SER A 202 -3.35 4.00 -24.41
N THR A 203 -4.00 3.70 -23.28
CA THR A 203 -4.50 2.36 -22.96
C THR A 203 -5.97 2.41 -22.55
N THR A 204 -6.62 1.26 -22.49
CA THR A 204 -8.04 1.17 -22.12
C THR A 204 -8.29 1.48 -20.65
N ASN A 205 -7.42 1.02 -19.74
CA ASN A 205 -7.66 1.11 -18.29
C ASN A 205 -6.63 1.99 -17.58
N GLY A 206 -5.32 1.72 -17.74
CA GLY A 206 -4.26 2.36 -16.97
C GLY A 206 -4.19 3.89 -17.08
N THR A 207 -4.35 4.44 -18.28
CA THR A 207 -4.35 5.91 -18.49
C THR A 207 -5.56 6.58 -17.85
N ALA A 208 -6.73 5.94 -17.88
CA ALA A 208 -7.91 6.41 -17.15
C ALA A 208 -7.70 6.35 -15.63
N THR A 209 -7.05 5.31 -15.12
CA THR A 209 -6.70 5.20 -13.69
C THR A 209 -5.78 6.32 -13.24
N ILE A 210 -4.74 6.62 -14.03
CA ILE A 210 -3.82 7.73 -13.77
C ILE A 210 -4.58 9.06 -13.78
N ALA A 211 -5.44 9.29 -14.77
CA ALA A 211 -6.24 10.50 -14.86
C ALA A 211 -7.16 10.68 -13.63
N ARG A 212 -7.75 9.61 -13.10
CA ARG A 212 -8.57 9.66 -11.88
C ARG A 212 -7.80 9.99 -10.61
N ALA A 213 -6.51 9.69 -10.58
CA ALA A 213 -5.63 9.98 -9.45
C ALA A 213 -4.70 11.19 -9.69
N ALA A 214 -4.90 11.95 -10.77
CA ALA A 214 -4.01 13.04 -11.16
C ALA A 214 -3.90 14.17 -10.11
N ASP A 215 -4.95 14.35 -9.29
CA ASP A 215 -5.00 15.34 -8.20
C ASP A 215 -4.46 14.79 -6.85
N ALA A 216 -3.92 13.56 -6.83
CA ALA A 216 -3.30 13.02 -5.64
C ALA A 216 -2.10 13.88 -5.20
N LYS A 217 -1.82 13.91 -3.89
CA LYS A 217 -0.61 14.55 -3.34
C LYS A 217 0.65 13.94 -3.94
N ARG A 218 0.66 12.61 -4.11
CA ARG A 218 1.68 11.85 -4.84
C ARG A 218 1.00 10.68 -5.53
N LEU A 219 1.29 10.48 -6.82
CA LEU A 219 0.80 9.34 -7.58
C LEU A 219 1.97 8.49 -8.07
N TYR A 220 2.09 7.30 -7.49
CA TYR A 220 3.06 6.27 -7.88
C TYR A 220 2.44 5.29 -8.87
N ILE A 221 3.27 4.72 -9.73
CA ILE A 221 2.89 3.59 -10.59
C ILE A 221 3.51 2.31 -10.04
N GLY A 222 2.66 1.32 -9.73
CA GLY A 222 3.07 0.07 -9.12
C GLY A 222 2.61 -1.15 -9.89
N ALA A 223 3.50 -2.14 -10.01
CA ALA A 223 3.21 -3.48 -10.49
C ALA A 223 4.02 -4.51 -9.68
N LEU A 224 3.86 -5.81 -9.96
CA LEU A 224 4.69 -6.84 -9.33
C LEU A 224 6.19 -6.62 -9.62
N ILE A 225 6.51 -6.12 -10.82
CA ILE A 225 7.89 -5.99 -11.29
C ILE A 225 8.75 -5.00 -10.50
N ASN A 226 8.15 -4.05 -9.76
CA ASN A 226 8.84 -3.06 -8.93
C ASN A 226 8.33 -3.02 -7.47
N ALA A 227 7.69 -4.09 -7.01
CA ALA A 227 6.92 -4.12 -5.77
C ALA A 227 7.75 -3.77 -4.53
N THR A 228 8.94 -4.34 -4.40
CA THR A 228 9.83 -4.15 -3.24
C THR A 228 10.33 -2.71 -3.15
N ALA A 229 10.83 -2.14 -4.25
CA ALA A 229 11.34 -0.78 -4.28
C ALA A 229 10.23 0.24 -3.97
N LEU A 230 9.06 0.07 -4.59
CA LEU A 230 7.89 0.92 -4.30
C LEU A 230 7.46 0.83 -2.83
N VAL A 231 7.41 -0.38 -2.26
CA VAL A 231 7.05 -0.57 -0.85
C VAL A 231 8.06 0.08 0.09
N GLU A 232 9.35 0.03 -0.22
CA GLU A 232 10.37 0.70 0.58
C GLU A 232 10.19 2.21 0.59
N GLU A 233 9.85 2.80 -0.56
CA GLU A 233 9.51 4.21 -0.64
C GLU A 233 8.26 4.55 0.18
N LEU A 234 7.18 3.77 0.07
CA LEU A 234 5.95 4.00 0.84
C LEU A 234 6.18 3.90 2.35
N VAL A 235 6.98 2.93 2.79
CA VAL A 235 7.39 2.79 4.20
C VAL A 235 8.26 3.96 4.64
N ARG A 236 9.18 4.43 3.80
CA ARG A 236 10.02 5.60 4.08
C ARG A 236 9.20 6.88 4.19
N LEU A 237 8.16 7.05 3.38
CA LEU A 237 7.23 8.18 3.50
C LEU A 237 6.47 8.15 4.83
N GLY A 238 6.08 6.95 5.30
CA GLY A 238 5.35 6.77 6.55
C GLY A 238 3.97 7.43 6.56
N GLU A 239 3.38 7.64 5.38
CA GLU A 239 2.06 8.25 5.21
C GLU A 239 1.00 7.18 4.90
N ASP A 240 -0.26 7.49 5.21
CA ASP A 240 -1.40 6.72 4.70
C ASP A 240 -1.44 6.79 3.18
N PHE A 241 -1.83 5.69 2.53
CA PHE A 241 -1.93 5.66 1.08
C PHE A 241 -3.10 4.80 0.58
N THR A 242 -3.46 5.05 -0.67
CA THR A 242 -4.51 4.33 -1.37
C THR A 242 -3.93 3.53 -2.53
N ILE A 243 -4.32 2.27 -2.66
CA ILE A 243 -4.04 1.45 -3.84
C ILE A 243 -5.25 1.54 -4.76
N LEU A 244 -5.06 2.15 -5.92
CA LEU A 244 -6.09 2.27 -6.95
C LEU A 244 -5.83 1.25 -8.04
N CYS A 245 -6.56 0.13 -8.00
CA CYS A 245 -6.54 -0.86 -9.08
C CYS A 245 -7.30 -0.32 -10.28
N SER A 246 -6.78 -0.57 -11.47
CA SER A 246 -7.42 -0.15 -12.71
C SER A 246 -8.67 -0.97 -12.98
N GLY A 247 -8.57 -2.28 -12.75
CA GLY A 247 -9.61 -3.20 -13.16
C GLY A 247 -9.62 -3.39 -14.68
N THR A 248 -10.56 -4.19 -15.17
CA THR A 248 -10.75 -4.48 -16.59
C THR A 248 -12.21 -4.29 -16.97
N HIS A 249 -12.49 -3.43 -17.95
CA HIS A 249 -13.85 -3.11 -18.42
C HIS A 249 -14.79 -2.69 -17.26
N GLY A 250 -14.26 -1.91 -16.34
CA GLY A 250 -14.99 -1.36 -15.19
C GLY A 250 -15.32 -2.34 -14.06
N LYS A 251 -14.78 -3.57 -14.13
CA LYS A 251 -14.84 -4.59 -13.08
C LYS A 251 -13.45 -4.77 -12.47
N PHE A 252 -13.37 -5.32 -11.26
CA PHE A 252 -12.07 -5.63 -10.66
C PHE A 252 -11.32 -6.69 -11.47
N SER A 253 -9.99 -6.61 -11.45
CA SER A 253 -9.10 -7.56 -12.09
C SER A 253 -8.32 -8.34 -11.04
N THR A 254 -8.29 -9.67 -11.13
CA THR A 254 -7.68 -10.53 -10.09
C THR A 254 -6.17 -10.27 -9.96
N ASP A 255 -5.50 -10.01 -11.08
CA ASP A 255 -4.11 -9.61 -11.17
C ASP A 255 -3.82 -8.30 -10.40
N ASP A 256 -4.62 -7.25 -10.59
CA ASP A 256 -4.45 -5.99 -9.84
C ASP A 256 -4.64 -6.17 -8.33
N ILE A 257 -5.69 -6.91 -7.92
CA ILE A 257 -5.94 -7.20 -6.49
C ILE A 257 -4.81 -8.04 -5.89
N LEU A 258 -4.28 -9.00 -6.64
CA LEU A 258 -3.14 -9.80 -6.21
C LEU A 258 -1.89 -8.93 -6.02
N THR A 259 -1.64 -7.98 -6.92
CA THR A 259 -0.54 -7.01 -6.81
C THR A 259 -0.73 -6.09 -5.60
N ALA A 260 -1.93 -5.58 -5.35
CA ALA A 260 -2.23 -4.82 -4.14
C ALA A 260 -1.92 -5.64 -2.87
N GLY A 261 -2.29 -6.93 -2.88
CA GLY A 261 -1.97 -7.87 -1.81
C GLY A 261 -0.47 -8.10 -1.63
N CYS A 262 0.31 -8.10 -2.71
CA CYS A 262 1.77 -8.17 -2.67
C CYS A 262 2.35 -6.97 -1.90
N PHE A 263 1.92 -5.75 -2.22
CA PHE A 263 2.41 -4.54 -1.54
C PHE A 263 2.10 -4.59 -0.04
N ILE A 264 0.86 -4.92 0.32
CA ILE A 264 0.44 -5.05 1.72
C ILE A 264 1.27 -6.11 2.45
N HIS A 265 1.49 -7.27 1.82
CA HIS A 265 2.29 -8.35 2.39
C HIS A 265 3.73 -7.89 2.67
N LEU A 266 4.37 -7.23 1.71
CA LEU A 266 5.73 -6.72 1.82
C LEU A 266 5.86 -5.65 2.90
N ILE A 267 4.86 -4.77 3.08
CA ILE A 267 4.84 -3.80 4.17
C ILE A 267 4.71 -4.51 5.53
N ARG A 268 3.83 -5.53 5.62
CA ARG A 268 3.66 -6.31 6.86
C ARG A 268 4.94 -7.05 7.26
N GLN A 269 5.72 -7.54 6.30
CA GLN A 269 7.04 -8.15 6.56
C GLN A 269 8.04 -7.17 7.19
N ARG A 270 7.91 -5.87 6.90
CA ARG A 270 8.72 -4.80 7.51
C ARG A 270 8.27 -4.42 8.92
N LYS A 271 7.31 -5.15 9.50
CA LYS A 271 6.75 -4.96 10.86
C LYS A 271 6.14 -3.57 11.08
N VAL A 272 5.69 -2.93 10.01
CA VAL A 272 4.92 -1.67 10.10
C VAL A 272 3.51 -2.01 10.62
N PRO A 273 3.02 -1.34 11.67
CA PRO A 273 1.63 -1.47 12.10
C PRO A 273 0.68 -0.96 11.01
N LEU A 274 -0.25 -1.81 10.56
CA LEU A 274 -1.17 -1.51 9.46
C LEU A 274 -2.64 -1.49 9.91
N GLU A 275 -3.40 -0.53 9.39
CA GLU A 275 -4.87 -0.57 9.34
C GLU A 275 -5.32 -0.80 7.90
N LEU A 276 -6.06 -1.87 7.65
CA LEU A 276 -6.58 -2.23 6.33
C LEU A 276 -8.10 -2.15 6.29
N ASP A 277 -8.64 -1.73 5.17
CA ASP A 277 -10.02 -1.99 4.79
C ASP A 277 -10.26 -3.47 4.44
N ASP A 278 -11.52 -3.82 4.19
CA ASP A 278 -11.90 -5.21 3.93
C ASP A 278 -11.27 -5.75 2.63
N LEU A 279 -11.18 -4.91 1.59
CA LEU A 279 -10.57 -5.33 0.33
C LEU A 279 -9.06 -5.53 0.48
N GLY A 280 -8.36 -4.67 1.24
CA GLY A 280 -6.94 -4.84 1.54
C GLY A 280 -6.64 -6.16 2.26
N ARG A 281 -7.50 -6.57 3.21
CA ARG A 281 -7.39 -7.89 3.85
C ARG A 281 -7.57 -9.03 2.85
N VAL A 282 -8.60 -8.95 2.01
CA VAL A 282 -8.87 -9.96 0.98
C VAL A 282 -7.73 -10.05 -0.04
N ALA A 283 -7.17 -8.90 -0.44
CA ALA A 283 -6.04 -8.80 -1.35
C ALA A 283 -4.80 -9.49 -0.77
N GLU A 284 -4.45 -9.19 0.49
CA GLU A 284 -3.33 -9.83 1.16
C GLU A 284 -3.51 -11.35 1.29
N ASP A 285 -4.71 -11.82 1.66
CA ASP A 285 -5.03 -13.25 1.73
C ASP A 285 -4.91 -13.94 0.36
N LEU A 286 -5.36 -13.27 -0.71
CA LEU A 286 -5.21 -13.75 -2.08
C LEU A 286 -3.73 -13.91 -2.44
N TYR A 287 -2.92 -12.87 -2.22
CA TYR A 287 -1.49 -12.93 -2.51
C TYR A 287 -0.79 -14.00 -1.66
N ASN A 288 -1.09 -14.11 -0.37
CA ASN A 288 -0.46 -15.12 0.51
C ASN A 288 -0.71 -16.56 0.05
N ARG A 289 -1.88 -16.85 -0.53
CA ARG A 289 -2.18 -18.15 -1.14
C ARG A 289 -1.48 -18.33 -2.49
N ALA A 290 -1.34 -17.26 -3.27
CA ALA A 290 -0.83 -17.29 -4.64
C ALA A 290 0.70 -17.18 -4.75
N LYS A 291 1.40 -16.58 -3.78
CA LYS A 291 2.81 -16.15 -3.90
C LYS A 291 3.83 -17.25 -4.24
N LYS A 292 3.49 -18.53 -4.07
CA LYS A 292 4.34 -19.66 -4.49
C LYS A 292 4.23 -19.99 -5.99
N GLY A 293 3.32 -19.35 -6.70
CA GLY A 293 3.05 -19.57 -8.12
C GLY A 293 1.97 -18.62 -8.63
N VAL A 294 2.32 -17.33 -8.75
CA VAL A 294 1.39 -16.27 -9.16
C VAL A 294 0.76 -16.55 -10.54
N PRO A 295 1.52 -16.93 -11.60
CA PRO A 295 0.91 -17.26 -12.89
C PRO A 295 -0.14 -18.37 -12.79
N LYS A 296 0.15 -19.43 -12.04
CA LYS A 296 -0.80 -20.54 -11.83
C LYS A 296 -2.04 -20.09 -11.07
N ALA A 297 -1.91 -19.19 -10.11
CA ALA A 297 -3.04 -18.66 -9.33
C ALA A 297 -3.98 -17.76 -10.16
N LEU A 298 -3.48 -17.18 -11.26
CA LEU A 298 -4.26 -16.33 -12.16
C LEU A 298 -4.88 -17.08 -13.34
N GLN A 299 -4.53 -18.35 -13.57
CA GLN A 299 -5.19 -19.20 -14.56
C GLN A 299 -6.69 -19.27 -14.30
N GLY A 300 -7.49 -19.13 -15.36
CA GLY A 300 -8.94 -19.05 -15.30
C GLY A 300 -9.51 -17.67 -14.98
N SER A 301 -8.68 -16.69 -14.61
CA SER A 301 -9.14 -15.30 -14.47
C SER A 301 -9.38 -14.66 -15.85
N ALA A 302 -10.41 -13.83 -15.95
CA ALA A 302 -10.89 -13.33 -17.25
C ALA A 302 -9.82 -12.60 -18.06
N HIS A 303 -9.02 -11.73 -17.41
CA HIS A 303 -7.99 -10.97 -18.12
C HIS A 303 -6.78 -11.84 -18.50
N PHE A 304 -6.36 -12.73 -17.62
CA PHE A 304 -5.28 -13.69 -17.90
C PHE A 304 -5.63 -14.56 -19.11
N GLU A 305 -6.83 -15.16 -19.12
CA GLU A 305 -7.30 -15.99 -20.24
C GLU A 305 -7.44 -15.19 -21.54
N ARG A 306 -7.84 -13.92 -21.43
CA ARG A 306 -7.91 -13.03 -22.58
C ARG A 306 -6.52 -12.83 -23.21
N LEU A 307 -5.49 -12.53 -22.43
CA LEU A 307 -4.13 -12.34 -22.94
C LEU A 307 -3.54 -13.66 -23.48
N MET A 308 -3.79 -14.79 -22.81
CA MET A 308 -3.44 -16.12 -23.32
C MET A 308 -4.07 -16.39 -24.69
N SER A 309 -5.37 -16.08 -24.88
CA SER A 309 -6.07 -16.26 -26.16
C SER A 309 -5.51 -15.41 -27.30
N LEU A 310 -4.78 -14.33 -26.97
CA LEU A 310 -4.12 -13.44 -27.92
C LEU A 310 -2.67 -13.83 -28.20
N GLY A 311 -2.18 -14.92 -27.62
CA GLY A 311 -0.79 -15.37 -27.78
C GLY A 311 0.23 -14.55 -26.97
N LEU A 312 -0.22 -13.81 -25.94
CA LEU A 312 0.62 -12.91 -25.14
C LEU A 312 1.18 -13.62 -23.88
N ALA A 313 1.57 -14.89 -24.01
CA ALA A 313 2.07 -15.68 -22.88
C ALA A 313 3.38 -15.10 -22.30
N GLN A 314 4.27 -14.60 -23.16
CA GLN A 314 5.53 -13.98 -22.72
C GLN A 314 5.32 -12.70 -21.93
N ASP A 315 4.29 -11.91 -22.27
CA ASP A 315 3.91 -10.73 -21.49
C ASP A 315 3.44 -11.13 -20.10
N LEU A 316 2.66 -12.21 -19.98
CA LEU A 316 2.19 -12.71 -18.70
C LEU A 316 3.35 -13.14 -17.81
N ASP A 317 4.31 -13.89 -18.36
CA ASP A 317 5.51 -14.30 -17.63
C ASP A 317 6.30 -13.07 -17.14
N TYR A 318 6.49 -12.08 -18.02
CA TYR A 318 7.19 -10.85 -17.67
C TYR A 318 6.46 -10.05 -16.59
N CYS A 319 5.19 -9.72 -16.79
CA CYS A 319 4.41 -8.88 -15.85
C CYS A 319 4.23 -9.50 -14.47
N LEU A 320 4.23 -10.84 -14.38
CA LEU A 320 4.03 -11.57 -13.14
C LEU A 320 5.33 -11.97 -12.44
N THR A 321 6.48 -11.60 -13.01
CA THR A 321 7.77 -11.77 -12.33
C THR A 321 7.96 -10.62 -11.34
N GLN A 322 8.13 -10.97 -10.07
CA GLN A 322 8.28 -9.96 -9.02
C GLN A 322 9.71 -9.39 -9.02
N ASP A 323 9.83 -8.08 -8.79
CA ASP A 323 11.09 -7.38 -8.49
C ASP A 323 12.21 -7.55 -9.54
N ILE A 324 11.87 -7.43 -10.83
CA ILE A 324 12.86 -7.40 -11.93
C ILE A 324 13.46 -6.01 -12.15
N THR A 325 12.93 -4.98 -11.49
CA THR A 325 13.44 -3.61 -11.53
C THR A 325 13.17 -2.91 -10.21
N ASP A 326 14.00 -1.90 -9.91
CA ASP A 326 13.93 -1.07 -8.70
C ASP A 326 13.42 0.36 -8.99
N VAL A 327 13.05 0.65 -10.24
CA VAL A 327 12.60 1.99 -10.60
C VAL A 327 11.20 2.28 -10.05
N ILE A 328 11.00 3.52 -9.61
CA ILE A 328 9.75 3.98 -9.00
C ILE A 328 9.20 5.14 -9.83
N PRO A 329 8.27 4.87 -10.77
CA PRO A 329 7.65 5.95 -11.53
C PRO A 329 6.67 6.77 -10.71
N VAL A 330 6.69 8.08 -10.92
CA VAL A 330 5.82 9.06 -10.28
C VAL A 330 5.16 9.94 -11.35
N PHE A 331 3.86 10.14 -11.22
CA PHE A 331 3.13 11.11 -12.02
C PHE A 331 3.24 12.52 -11.42
N ARG A 332 3.71 13.47 -12.22
CA ARG A 332 3.87 14.89 -11.87
C ARG A 332 3.65 15.76 -13.12
N ASP A 333 2.89 16.83 -12.99
CA ASP A 333 2.67 17.84 -14.03
C ASP A 333 2.23 17.25 -15.40
N GLY A 334 1.35 16.25 -15.38
CA GLY A 334 0.83 15.60 -16.59
C GLY A 334 1.77 14.56 -17.22
N ARG A 335 2.87 14.21 -16.55
CA ARG A 335 3.89 13.29 -17.06
C ARG A 335 4.26 12.26 -16.00
N ILE A 336 4.72 11.09 -16.42
CA ILE A 336 5.30 10.06 -15.56
C ILE A 336 6.80 10.07 -15.78
N VAL A 337 7.55 10.21 -14.71
CA VAL A 337 9.01 10.25 -14.67
C VAL A 337 9.51 9.34 -13.56
N LEU A 338 10.81 9.05 -13.54
CA LEU A 338 11.42 8.40 -12.38
C LEU A 338 11.48 9.36 -11.20
N GLN A 339 11.29 8.82 -9.99
CA GLN A 339 11.29 9.56 -8.73
C GLN A 339 12.60 10.31 -8.46
#